data_AF-A0A954IC90-F1
#
_entry.id   AF-A0A954IC90-F1
#
_cell.length_a   1.000
_cell.length_b   1.000
_cell.length_c   1.000
_cell.angle_alpha   90.00
_cell.angle_beta   90.00
_cell.angle_gamma   90.00
#
_symmetry.space_group_name_H-M   'P 1'
#
loop_
_entity.id
_entity.type
_entity.pdbx_description
1 polymer ?
#
loop_
_entity_poly.entity_id
_entity_poly.type
_entity_poly.pdbx_seq_one_letter_code
_entity_poly.pdbx_strand_id
1 'polypeptide(L)'
;SVDALLQLAEHAVAGMNHQQQIPVLCFDDAHQLSVDVIQQVVQPLLNLADRSNDLQLSVILSGQPVLLSQLARLPQVNERIAMLATLEGFTANEIREFLTTSLEQAGGSPSIFTPEAIQRLFELSAGIPRRLIRLADMALLVGFAEQLDAITNAEVDCLAHELLTRAA
;
A
#
# COMPACT_ATOMS: atom_id res chain seq x y z
N SER A 1 12.79 -27.05 -0.95
CA SER A 1 11.54 -27.55 -0.34
C SER A 1 10.98 -26.48 0.58
N VAL A 2 9.71 -26.58 0.96
CA VAL A 2 9.10 -25.68 1.96
C VAL A 2 9.89 -25.71 3.27
N ASP A 3 10.33 -26.90 3.70
CA ASP A 3 11.13 -27.05 4.92
C ASP A 3 12.44 -26.27 4.90
N ALA A 4 13.13 -26.22 3.76
CA ALA A 4 14.38 -25.46 3.64
C ALA A 4 14.14 -23.94 3.77
N LEU A 5 13.00 -23.44 3.26
CA LEU A 5 12.63 -22.03 3.42
C LEU A 5 12.28 -21.71 4.88
N LEU A 6 11.54 -22.59 5.55
CA LEU A 6 11.21 -22.42 6.97
C LEU A 6 12.47 -22.44 7.83
N GLN A 7 13.40 -23.37 7.58
CA GLN A 7 14.68 -23.39 8.28
C GLN A 7 15.50 -22.12 8.04
N LEU A 8 15.55 -21.63 6.79
CA LEU A 8 16.26 -20.38 6.49
C LEU A 8 15.62 -19.19 7.24
N ALA A 9 14.29 -19.13 7.27
CA ALA A 9 13.56 -18.10 8.00
C ALA A 9 13.82 -18.19 9.50
N GLU A 10 13.76 -19.39 10.11
CA GLU A 10 14.07 -19.62 11.52
C GLU A 10 15.48 -19.13 11.88
N HIS A 11 16.50 -19.48 11.07
CA HIS A 11 17.87 -19.04 11.30
C HIS A 11 18.03 -17.52 11.17
N ALA A 12 17.37 -16.90 10.18
CA ALA A 12 17.40 -15.45 10.00
C ALA A 12 16.73 -14.72 11.19
N VAL A 13 15.56 -15.22 11.62
CA VAL A 13 14.83 -14.68 12.77
C VAL A 13 15.65 -14.81 14.05
N ALA A 14 16.25 -15.98 14.29
CA ALA A 14 17.11 -16.20 15.45
C ALA A 14 18.30 -15.22 15.49
N GLY A 15 18.93 -14.96 14.35
CA GLY A 15 20.03 -14.00 14.23
C GLY A 15 19.61 -12.57 14.60
N MET A 16 18.45 -12.12 14.09
CA MET A 16 17.92 -10.78 14.38
C MET A 16 17.46 -10.65 15.84
N ASN A 17 16.80 -11.67 16.37
CA ASN A 17 16.36 -11.71 17.75
C ASN A 17 17.53 -11.65 18.74
N HIS A 18 18.65 -12.32 18.44
CA HIS A 18 19.88 -12.22 19.23
C HIS A 18 20.45 -10.78 19.25
N GLN A 19 20.15 -9.99 18.22
CA GLN A 19 20.49 -8.56 18.14
C GLN A 19 19.39 -7.66 18.75
N GLN A 20 18.42 -8.24 19.45
CA GLN A 20 17.24 -7.55 20.00
C GLN A 20 16.39 -6.83 18.94
N GLN A 21 16.40 -7.33 17.71
CA GLN A 21 15.56 -6.84 16.62
C GLN A 21 14.41 -7.81 16.38
N ILE A 22 13.20 -7.28 16.20
CA ILE A 22 12.04 -8.07 15.84
C ILE A 22 11.89 -8.02 14.31
N PRO A 23 12.14 -9.12 13.59
CA PRO A 23 11.92 -9.17 12.15
C PRO A 23 10.46 -8.96 11.78
N VAL A 24 10.24 -8.29 10.66
CA VAL A 24 8.93 -8.14 10.01
C VAL A 24 8.97 -8.83 8.65
N LEU A 25 8.10 -9.82 8.45
CA LEU A 25 7.91 -10.50 7.18
C LEU A 25 6.61 -10.04 6.53
N CYS A 26 6.73 -9.38 5.37
CA CYS A 26 5.59 -8.89 4.61
C CYS A 26 5.30 -9.81 3.42
N PHE A 27 4.07 -10.31 3.35
CA PHE A 27 3.53 -10.96 2.16
C PHE A 27 2.66 -9.97 1.42
N ASP A 28 3.19 -9.43 0.32
CA ASP A 28 2.41 -8.59 -0.57
C ASP A 28 1.56 -9.43 -1.52
N ASP A 29 0.43 -8.88 -1.94
CA ASP A 29 -0.58 -9.57 -2.74
C ASP A 29 -0.96 -10.96 -2.18
N ALA A 30 -1.01 -11.11 -0.85
CA ALA A 30 -1.23 -12.38 -0.16
C ALA A 30 -2.56 -13.08 -0.55
N HIS A 31 -3.52 -12.35 -1.13
CA HIS A 31 -4.73 -12.90 -1.75
C HIS A 31 -4.45 -13.87 -2.91
N GLN A 32 -3.26 -13.81 -3.52
CA GLN A 32 -2.80 -14.71 -4.58
C GLN A 32 -2.23 -16.02 -4.03
N LEU A 33 -1.94 -16.10 -2.72
CA LEU A 33 -1.47 -17.33 -2.10
C LEU A 33 -2.56 -18.39 -2.14
N SER A 34 -2.20 -19.61 -2.52
CA SER A 34 -3.09 -20.75 -2.39
C SER A 34 -3.29 -21.11 -0.92
N VAL A 35 -4.41 -21.79 -0.62
CA VAL A 35 -4.69 -22.31 0.72
C VAL A 35 -3.54 -23.21 1.21
N ASP A 36 -2.98 -24.04 0.32
CA ASP A 36 -1.87 -24.92 0.64
C ASP A 36 -0.62 -24.14 1.08
N VAL A 37 -0.30 -23.03 0.40
CA VAL A 37 0.85 -22.18 0.77
C VAL A 37 0.60 -21.48 2.10
N ILE A 38 -0.62 -21.01 2.36
CA ILE A 38 -0.96 -20.39 3.64
C ILE A 38 -0.78 -21.41 4.78
N GLN A 39 -1.23 -22.65 4.61
CA GLN A 39 -1.10 -23.70 5.64
C GLN A 39 0.33 -24.23 5.79
N GLN A 40 1.08 -24.39 4.70
CA GLN A 40 2.41 -25.00 4.73
C GLN A 40 3.54 -24.00 4.99
N VAL A 41 3.33 -22.71 4.75
CA VAL A 41 4.37 -21.68 4.89
C VAL A 41 3.97 -20.61 5.89
N VAL A 42 2.85 -19.91 5.66
CA VAL A 42 2.46 -18.74 6.47
C VAL A 42 2.09 -19.17 7.89
N GLN A 43 1.31 -20.23 8.05
CA GLN A 43 0.87 -20.71 9.35
C GLN A 43 2.03 -21.18 10.24
N PRO A 44 3.03 -21.96 9.77
CA PRO A 44 4.23 -22.25 10.55
C PRO A 44 4.99 -21.02 11.02
N LEU A 45 5.11 -20.00 10.15
CA LEU A 45 5.78 -18.73 10.48
C LEU A 45 5.01 -17.93 11.53
N LEU A 46 3.69 -17.92 11.49
CA LEU A 46 2.86 -17.28 12.53
C LEU A 46 3.01 -17.96 13.90
N ASN A 47 3.28 -19.27 13.91
CA ASN A 47 3.46 -20.06 15.13
C ASN A 47 4.93 -20.14 15.58
N LEU A 48 5.85 -19.38 14.97
CA LEU A 48 7.28 -19.45 15.25
C LEU A 48 7.59 -19.15 16.73
N ALA A 49 6.89 -18.17 17.31
CA ALA A 49 7.03 -17.77 18.71
C ALA A 49 6.61 -18.88 19.69
N ASP A 50 5.65 -19.72 19.31
CA ASP A 50 5.20 -20.84 20.15
C ASP A 50 6.20 -22.02 20.11
N ARG A 51 7.03 -22.11 19.07
CA ARG A 51 8.02 -23.19 18.89
C ARG A 51 9.32 -22.94 19.65
N SER A 52 9.63 -21.70 19.97
CA SER A 52 10.85 -21.31 20.68
C SER A 52 10.62 -20.00 21.41
N ASN A 53 10.71 -20.02 22.75
CA ASN A 53 10.38 -18.88 23.61
C ASN A 53 11.17 -17.58 23.32
N ASP A 54 12.28 -17.67 22.59
CA ASP A 54 13.14 -16.53 22.26
C ASP A 54 12.95 -16.00 20.83
N LEU A 55 12.09 -16.64 20.02
CA LEU A 55 11.82 -16.21 18.65
C LEU A 55 10.57 -15.35 18.57
N GLN A 56 10.67 -14.22 17.88
CA GLN A 56 9.61 -13.25 17.68
C GLN A 56 9.63 -12.87 16.21
N LEU A 57 8.48 -13.00 15.55
CA LEU A 57 8.32 -12.65 14.15
C LEU A 57 7.00 -11.92 13.99
N SER A 58 7.04 -10.72 13.42
CA SER A 58 5.85 -10.00 13.00
C SER A 58 5.56 -10.36 11.55
N VAL A 59 4.34 -10.79 11.24
CA VAL A 59 3.92 -11.10 9.87
C VAL A 59 2.86 -10.09 9.43
N ILE A 60 3.05 -9.48 8.27
CA ILE A 60 2.08 -8.59 7.63
C ILE A 60 1.58 -9.29 6.37
N LEU A 61 0.26 -9.44 6.25
CA LEU A 61 -0.40 -9.93 5.04
C LEU A 61 -1.14 -8.75 4.40
N SER A 62 -0.67 -8.26 3.24
CA SER A 62 -1.37 -7.24 2.45
C SER A 62 -2.02 -7.87 1.22
N GLY A 63 -3.17 -7.34 0.80
CA GLY A 63 -3.86 -7.83 -0.38
C GLY A 63 -5.27 -7.30 -0.52
N GLN A 64 -6.00 -7.85 -1.49
CA GLN A 64 -7.39 -7.48 -1.75
C GLN A 64 -8.34 -8.02 -0.66
N PRO A 65 -9.56 -7.45 -0.51
CA PRO A 65 -10.54 -7.88 0.50
C PRO A 65 -10.88 -9.38 0.48
N VAL A 66 -10.72 -10.06 -0.67
CA VAL A 66 -10.90 -11.52 -0.80
C VAL A 66 -9.97 -12.32 0.12
N LEU A 67 -8.80 -11.79 0.48
CA LEU A 67 -7.89 -12.40 1.44
C LEU A 67 -8.57 -12.67 2.77
N LEU A 68 -9.37 -11.72 3.28
CA LEU A 68 -10.08 -11.89 4.55
C LEU A 68 -11.06 -13.07 4.50
N SER A 69 -11.72 -13.23 3.35
CA SER A 69 -12.62 -14.38 3.12
C SER A 69 -11.87 -15.71 3.02
N GLN A 70 -10.64 -15.70 2.48
CA GLN A 70 -9.78 -16.89 2.46
C GLN A 70 -9.29 -17.25 3.87
N LEU A 71 -8.79 -16.27 4.63
CA LEU A 71 -8.29 -16.47 5.99
C LEU A 71 -9.39 -16.92 6.97
N ALA A 72 -10.62 -16.39 6.83
CA ALA A 72 -11.77 -16.82 7.64
C ALA A 72 -12.11 -18.31 7.50
N ARG A 73 -11.73 -18.95 6.38
CA ARG A 73 -11.89 -20.41 6.16
C ARG A 73 -10.77 -21.24 6.78
N LEU A 74 -9.77 -20.58 7.37
CA LEU A 74 -8.59 -21.19 7.99
C LEU A 74 -8.53 -20.77 9.48
N PRO A 75 -9.32 -21.41 10.37
CA PRO A 75 -9.44 -20.99 11.76
C PRO A 75 -8.10 -20.82 12.48
N GLN A 76 -7.16 -21.74 12.23
CA GLN A 76 -5.83 -21.73 12.84
C GLN A 76 -4.98 -20.51 12.49
N VAL A 77 -5.20 -19.91 11.32
CA VAL A 77 -4.53 -18.67 10.90
C VAL A 77 -5.35 -17.46 11.36
N ASN A 78 -6.66 -17.53 11.22
CA ASN A 78 -7.57 -16.44 11.58
C ASN A 78 -7.48 -16.05 13.05
N GLU A 79 -7.35 -17.03 13.95
CA GLU A 79 -7.18 -16.81 15.41
C GLU A 79 -5.85 -16.13 15.76
N ARG A 80 -4.87 -16.12 14.85
CA ARG A 80 -3.55 -15.48 15.04
C ARG A 80 -3.48 -14.05 14.50
N ILE A 81 -4.54 -13.56 13.86
CA ILE A 81 -4.59 -12.19 13.35
C ILE A 81 -4.76 -11.24 14.54
N ALA A 82 -3.66 -10.61 14.97
CA ALA A 82 -3.67 -9.66 16.08
C ALA A 82 -4.29 -8.31 15.70
N MET A 83 -4.16 -7.91 14.42
CA MET A 83 -4.66 -6.64 13.91
C MET A 83 -5.15 -6.80 12.48
N LEU A 84 -6.28 -6.16 12.19
CA LEU A 84 -6.81 -6.01 10.85
C LEU A 84 -6.99 -4.52 10.57
N ALA A 85 -6.41 -4.04 9.47
CA ALA A 85 -6.60 -2.69 8.99
C ALA A 85 -7.04 -2.72 7.52
N THR A 86 -8.06 -1.94 7.18
CA THR A 86 -8.46 -1.71 5.79
C THR A 86 -7.96 -0.32 5.41
N LEU A 87 -7.26 -0.24 4.28
CA LEU A 87 -6.80 1.05 3.74
C LEU A 87 -7.94 1.69 2.95
N GLU A 88 -8.36 2.87 3.40
CA GLU A 88 -9.33 3.70 2.69
C GLU A 88 -8.62 4.63 1.70
N GLY A 89 -9.37 5.19 0.76
CA GLY A 89 -8.86 6.26 -0.09
C GLY A 89 -8.57 7.51 0.72
N PHE A 90 -7.66 8.35 0.24
CA PHE A 90 -7.38 9.64 0.86
C PHE A 90 -8.60 10.55 0.87
N THR A 91 -8.79 11.26 1.97
CA THR A 91 -9.64 12.44 2.04
C THR A 91 -9.02 13.61 1.26
N ALA A 92 -9.83 14.61 0.90
CA ALA A 92 -9.30 15.82 0.23
C ALA A 92 -8.18 16.52 1.03
N ASN A 93 -8.24 16.46 2.36
CA ASN A 93 -7.20 17.01 3.24
C ASN A 93 -5.90 16.20 3.18
N GLU A 94 -5.99 14.88 3.22
CA GLU A 94 -4.81 14.01 3.06
C GLU A 94 -4.19 14.14 1.68
N ILE A 95 -5.00 14.36 0.63
CA ILE A 95 -4.49 14.65 -0.72
C ILE A 95 -3.68 15.93 -0.73
N ARG A 96 -4.21 17.02 -0.14
CA ARG A 96 -3.48 18.28 -0.01
C ARG A 96 -2.14 18.06 0.68
N GLU A 97 -2.13 17.38 1.83
CA GLU A 97 -0.92 17.11 2.61
C GLU A 97 0.07 16.24 1.84
N PHE A 98 -0.41 15.17 1.20
CA PHE A 98 0.37 14.30 0.35
C PHE A 98 1.05 15.07 -0.80
N LEU A 99 0.29 15.89 -1.53
CA LEU A 99 0.83 16.68 -2.64
C LEU A 99 1.83 17.73 -2.15
N THR A 100 1.52 18.45 -1.07
CA THR A 100 2.43 19.41 -0.44
C THR A 100 3.77 18.76 -0.10
N THR A 101 3.76 17.66 0.67
CA THR A 101 4.98 16.97 1.07
C THR A 101 5.73 16.37 -0.12
N SER A 102 5.03 15.82 -1.10
CA SER A 102 5.66 15.24 -2.31
C SER A 102 6.36 16.30 -3.15
N LEU A 103 5.72 17.46 -3.32
CA LEU A 103 6.29 18.59 -4.07
C LEU A 103 7.50 19.19 -3.35
N GLU A 104 7.42 19.40 -2.04
CA GLU A 104 8.54 19.89 -1.24
C GLU A 104 9.74 18.96 -1.31
N GLN A 105 9.53 17.64 -1.23
CA GLN A 105 10.60 16.64 -1.38
C GLN A 105 11.24 16.67 -2.77
N ALA A 106 10.46 17.00 -3.81
CA ALA A 106 10.94 17.19 -5.17
C ALA A 106 11.60 18.57 -5.40
N GLY A 107 11.61 19.46 -4.40
CA GLY A 107 12.12 20.83 -4.52
C GLY A 107 11.17 21.79 -5.26
N GLY A 108 9.92 21.39 -5.47
CA GLY A 108 8.87 22.20 -6.07
C GLY A 108 8.13 23.08 -5.06
N SER A 109 7.28 23.99 -5.56
CA SER A 109 6.42 24.80 -4.69
C SER A 109 5.20 24.01 -4.23
N PRO A 110 4.84 24.03 -2.93
CA PRO A 110 3.61 23.40 -2.44
C PRO A 110 2.33 24.07 -2.95
N SER A 111 2.44 25.26 -3.56
CA SER A 111 1.33 26.01 -4.16
C SER A 111 1.07 25.69 -5.64
N ILE A 112 1.76 24.70 -6.22
CA ILE A 112 1.58 24.33 -7.64
C ILE A 112 0.14 23.91 -7.92
N PHE A 113 -0.53 23.20 -7.01
CA PHE A 113 -1.95 22.90 -7.15
C PHE A 113 -2.79 23.89 -6.37
N THR A 114 -3.77 24.53 -7.04
CA THR A 114 -4.74 25.38 -6.34
C THR A 114 -5.69 24.54 -5.49
N PRO A 115 -6.37 25.13 -4.48
CA PRO A 115 -7.38 24.42 -3.69
C PRO A 115 -8.48 23.78 -4.54
N GLU A 116 -8.88 24.44 -5.63
CA GLU A 116 -9.88 23.94 -6.56
C GLU A 116 -9.36 22.74 -7.36
N ALA A 117 -8.08 22.75 -7.75
CA ALA A 117 -7.44 21.61 -8.41
C ALA A 117 -7.38 20.40 -7.47
N ILE A 118 -7.03 20.60 -6.20
CA ILE A 118 -6.98 19.55 -5.18
C ILE A 118 -8.37 18.93 -4.97
N GLN A 119 -9.39 19.77 -4.81
CA GLN A 119 -10.78 19.32 -4.69
C GLN A 119 -11.18 18.51 -5.92
N ARG A 120 -10.80 18.96 -7.11
CA ARG A 120 -11.13 18.27 -8.36
C ARG A 120 -10.40 16.93 -8.50
N LEU A 121 -9.13 16.86 -8.11
CA LEU A 121 -8.35 15.63 -8.03
C LEU A 121 -9.00 14.63 -7.07
N PHE A 122 -9.51 15.08 -5.92
CA PHE A 122 -10.25 14.22 -4.98
C PHE A 122 -11.50 13.62 -5.64
N GLU A 123 -12.34 14.45 -6.26
CA GLU A 123 -13.58 14.01 -6.93
C GLU A 123 -13.33 12.98 -8.03
N LEU A 124 -12.31 13.23 -8.87
CA LEU A 124 -11.99 12.35 -10.01
C LEU A 124 -11.24 11.08 -9.60
N SER A 125 -10.45 11.13 -8.53
CA SER A 125 -9.74 9.95 -8.02
C SER A 125 -10.57 9.12 -7.03
N ALA A 126 -11.61 9.73 -6.44
CA ALA A 126 -12.31 9.23 -5.27
C ALA A 126 -11.36 8.91 -4.09
N GLY A 127 -10.27 9.67 -3.96
CA GLY A 127 -9.23 9.43 -2.97
C GLY A 127 -8.29 8.25 -3.27
N ILE A 128 -8.53 7.49 -4.34
CA ILE A 128 -7.73 6.29 -4.64
C ILE A 128 -6.31 6.71 -5.05
N PRO A 129 -5.25 6.33 -4.29
CA PRO A 129 -3.90 6.84 -4.49
C PRO A 129 -3.38 6.65 -5.92
N ARG A 130 -3.60 5.47 -6.51
CA ARG A 130 -3.18 5.16 -7.88
C ARG A 130 -3.84 6.05 -8.93
N ARG A 131 -5.11 6.43 -8.73
CA ARG A 131 -5.82 7.35 -9.65
C ARG A 131 -5.36 8.78 -9.43
N LEU A 132 -5.23 9.18 -8.17
CA LEU A 132 -4.76 10.50 -7.77
C LEU A 132 -3.37 10.81 -8.35
N ILE A 133 -2.40 9.94 -8.09
CA ILE A 133 -1.01 10.13 -8.52
C ILE A 133 -0.96 10.26 -10.05
N ARG A 134 -1.66 9.39 -10.77
CA ARG A 134 -1.71 9.45 -12.24
C ARG A 134 -2.30 10.77 -12.75
N LEU A 135 -3.39 11.26 -12.15
CA LEU A 135 -4.00 12.54 -12.53
C LEU A 135 -3.07 13.71 -12.22
N ALA A 136 -2.44 13.71 -11.04
CA ALA A 136 -1.51 14.75 -10.62
C ALA A 136 -0.26 14.79 -11.52
N ASP A 137 0.35 13.64 -11.83
CA ASP A 137 1.52 13.55 -12.72
C ASP A 137 1.22 14.11 -14.11
N MET A 138 0.05 13.75 -14.67
CA MET A 138 -0.37 14.28 -15.96
C MET A 138 -0.65 15.79 -15.90
N ALA A 139 -1.25 16.27 -14.82
CA ALA A 139 -1.52 17.70 -14.64
C ALA A 139 -0.23 18.50 -14.54
N LEU A 140 0.77 18.00 -13.79
CA LEU A 140 2.11 18.60 -13.73
C LEU A 140 2.79 18.60 -15.10
N LEU A 141 2.65 17.53 -15.88
CA LEU A 141 3.22 17.45 -17.24
C LEU A 141 2.58 18.48 -18.18
N VAL A 142 1.25 18.62 -18.16
CA VAL A 142 0.53 19.62 -18.95
C VAL A 142 0.92 21.03 -18.53
N GLY A 143 0.90 21.34 -17.22
CA GLY A 143 1.29 22.66 -16.75
C GLY A 143 2.74 23.01 -17.07
N PHE A 144 3.64 22.02 -17.04
CA PHE A 144 5.01 22.24 -17.52
C PHE A 144 5.06 22.56 -19.02
N ALA A 145 4.34 21.80 -19.85
CA ALA A 145 4.29 22.01 -21.30
C ALA A 145 3.69 23.37 -21.69
N GLU A 146 2.70 23.83 -20.92
CA GLU A 146 2.01 25.11 -21.11
C GLU A 146 2.66 26.28 -20.35
N GLN A 147 3.76 26.04 -19.62
CA GLN A 147 4.49 27.04 -18.83
C GLN A 147 3.61 27.75 -17.78
N LEU A 148 2.73 26.99 -17.12
CA LEU A 148 1.85 27.49 -16.07
C LEU A 148 2.59 27.60 -14.73
N ASP A 149 2.31 28.68 -13.99
CA ASP A 149 2.81 28.85 -12.62
C ASP A 149 2.01 28.02 -11.59
N ALA A 150 0.78 27.64 -11.93
CA ALA A 150 -0.10 26.82 -11.09
C ALA A 150 -1.10 26.01 -11.93
N ILE A 151 -1.46 24.84 -11.40
CA ILE A 151 -2.49 23.94 -11.91
C ILE A 151 -3.82 24.25 -11.23
N THR A 152 -4.85 24.53 -12.03
CA THR A 152 -6.22 24.78 -11.59
C THR A 152 -7.11 23.57 -11.87
N ASN A 153 -8.40 23.67 -11.54
CA ASN A 153 -9.37 22.63 -11.91
C ASN A 153 -9.52 22.45 -13.43
N ALA A 154 -9.26 23.49 -14.24
CA ALA A 154 -9.41 23.43 -15.69
C ALA A 154 -8.46 22.41 -16.34
N GLU A 155 -7.18 22.41 -15.94
CA GLU A 155 -6.18 21.46 -16.45
C GLU A 155 -6.52 20.03 -16.00
N VAL A 156 -7.00 19.89 -14.76
CA VAL A 156 -7.43 18.59 -14.21
C VAL A 156 -8.65 18.04 -14.96
N ASP A 157 -9.62 18.90 -15.31
CA ASP A 157 -10.81 18.52 -16.08
C ASP A 157 -10.50 18.11 -17.52
N CYS A 158 -9.58 18.83 -18.17
CA CYS A 158 -9.12 18.51 -19.51
C CYS A 158 -8.57 17.07 -19.58
N LEU A 159 -7.75 16.70 -18.60
CA LEU A 159 -7.18 15.36 -18.48
C LEU A 159 -8.22 14.27 -18.21
N ALA A 160 -9.25 14.58 -17.41
CA ALA A 160 -10.32 13.64 -17.11
C ALA A 160 -11.07 13.23 -18.38
N HIS A 161 -11.36 14.19 -19.26
CA HIS A 161 -11.97 13.91 -20.56
C HIS A 161 -11.09 13.01 -21.43
N GLU A 162 -9.78 13.27 -21.49
CA GLU A 162 -8.88 12.48 -22.32
C GLU A 162 -8.72 11.03 -21.80
N LEU A 163 -8.61 10.85 -20.48
CA LEU A 163 -8.44 9.55 -19.85
C LEU A 163 -9.69 8.66 -19.93
N LEU A 164 -10.89 9.23 -19.79
CA LEU A 164 -12.14 8.50 -19.92
C LEU A 164 -12.40 8.08 -21.38
N THR A 165 -11.95 8.87 -22.36
CA THR A 165 -12.12 8.55 -23.79
C THR A 165 -11.22 7.39 -24.23
N ARG A 166 -10.05 7.20 -23.61
CA ARG A 166 -9.12 6.10 -23.93
C ARG A 166 -9.42 4.78 -23.20
N ALA A 167 -10.29 4.81 -22.18
CA ALA A 167 -10.66 3.64 -21.40
C ALA A 167 -11.98 2.98 -21.87
N ALA A 168 -12.66 3.58 -22.85
CA ALA A 168 -13.85 3.06 -23.53
C ALA A 168 -13.49 2.47 -24.90
#